data_AF-A0AAI8BAA4-F1
#
_entry.id   AF-A0AAI8BAA4-F1
#
_cell.length_a   1.000
_cell.length_b   1.000
_cell.length_c   1.000
_cell.angle_alpha   90.00
_cell.angle_beta   90.00
_cell.angle_gamma   90.00
#
_symmetry.space_group_name_H-M   'P 1'
#
loop_
_entity.id
_entity.type
_entity.pdbx_description
1 polymer ?
#
loop_
_entity_poly.entity_id
_entity_poly.type
_entity_poly.pdbx_seq_one_letter_code
_entity_poly.pdbx_strand_id
1 'polypeptide(L)' 'MMREEGTVIGRFKVSRLMEELGLICKQPGRHAYKQATVERIDTPNHLNREFEVGAPNQVWCGDIT' A
#
# COMPACT_ATOMS: atom_id res chain seq x y z
N MET A 1 -18.95 -9.85 -11.21
CA MET A 1 -18.84 -10.84 -10.10
C MET A 1 -20.19 -11.02 -9.40
N MET A 2 -20.90 -12.10 -9.78
CA MET A 2 -22.22 -12.56 -9.32
C MET A 2 -23.41 -11.60 -9.50
N ARG A 3 -23.42 -10.40 -8.92
CA ARG A 3 -24.54 -9.45 -9.14
C ARG A 3 -24.56 -8.90 -10.56
N GLU A 4 -23.38 -8.63 -11.11
CA GLU A 4 -23.20 -8.24 -12.52
C GLU A 4 -23.58 -9.38 -13.49
N GLU A 5 -23.55 -10.62 -13.02
CA GLU A 5 -23.99 -11.82 -13.76
C GLU A 5 -25.48 -12.12 -13.52
N GLY A 6 -26.24 -11.17 -12.95
CA GLY A 6 -27.68 -11.30 -12.72
C GLY A 6 -28.07 -12.13 -11.48
N THR A 7 -27.10 -12.58 -10.68
CA THR A 7 -27.39 -13.37 -9.47
C THR A 7 -27.79 -12.44 -8.32
N VAL A 8 -29.03 -12.57 -7.85
CA VAL A 8 -29.51 -11.87 -6.64
C VAL A 8 -28.91 -12.55 -5.40
N ILE A 9 -27.79 -12.01 -4.91
CA ILE A 9 -27.09 -12.54 -3.74
C ILE A 9 -26.65 -11.43 -2.77
N GLY A 10 -26.96 -11.64 -1.48
CA GLY A 10 -26.59 -10.75 -0.38
C GLY A 10 -25.34 -11.24 0.37
N ARG A 11 -24.74 -10.36 1.18
CA ARG A 11 -23.48 -10.63 1.91
C ARG A 11 -23.50 -11.93 2.72
N PHE A 12 -24.60 -12.21 3.42
CA PHE A 12 -24.69 -13.36 4.32
C PHE A 12 -24.69 -14.70 3.57
N LYS A 13 -25.34 -14.75 2.40
CA LYS A 13 -25.35 -15.95 1.56
C LYS A 13 -23.97 -16.23 0.99
N VAL A 14 -23.23 -15.18 0.59
CA VAL A 14 -21.83 -15.31 0.17
C VAL A 14 -20.97 -15.84 1.31
N SER A 15 -21.09 -15.28 2.52
CA SER A 15 -20.32 -15.75 3.69
C SER A 15 -20.55 -17.23 3.99
N ARG A 16 -21.81 -17.70 3.94
CA ARG A 16 -22.14 -19.11 4.18
C ARG A 16 -21.58 -20.04 3.09
N LEU A 17 -21.65 -19.62 1.82
CA LEU A 17 -21.06 -20.40 0.71
C LEU A 17 -19.54 -20.47 0.81
N MET A 18 -18.88 -19.39 1.25
CA MET A 18 -17.44 -19.40 1.49
C MET A 18 -17.07 -20.39 2.59
N GLU A 19 -17.85 -20.43 3.68
CA GLU A 19 -17.66 -21.39 4.77
C GLU A 19 -17.89 -22.84 4.31
N GLU A 20 -18.99 -23.12 3.60
CA GLU A 20 -19.32 -24.43 3.03
C GLU A 20 -18.20 -24.96 2.10
N LEU A 21 -17.53 -24.06 1.37
CA LEU A 21 -16.45 -24.38 0.43
C LEU A 21 -15.05 -24.30 1.07
N GLY A 22 -14.93 -23.97 2.36
CA GLY A 22 -13.64 -23.80 3.04
C GLY A 22 -12.78 -22.65 2.50
N LEU A 23 -13.41 -21.63 1.88
CA LEU A 23 -12.72 -20.48 1.31
C LEU A 23 -12.38 -19.45 2.39
N ILE A 24 -11.11 -19.08 2.47
CA ILE A 24 -10.61 -18.08 3.43
C ILE A 24 -10.22 -16.81 2.66
N CYS A 25 -10.73 -15.66 3.10
CA CYS A 25 -10.32 -14.37 2.57
C CYS A 25 -8.86 -14.07 2.96
N LYS A 26 -7.99 -13.88 1.97
CA LYS A 26 -6.60 -13.43 2.15
C LYS A 26 -6.38 -12.00 1.67
N GLN A 27 -7.45 -11.19 1.64
CA GLN A 27 -7.32 -9.80 1.21
C GLN A 27 -6.29 -9.11 2.10
N PRO A 28 -5.21 -8.55 1.52
CA PRO A 28 -4.25 -7.80 2.31
C PRO A 28 -4.98 -6.62 2.97
N GLY A 29 -4.65 -6.35 4.23
CA GLY A 29 -5.13 -5.14 4.91
C GLY A 29 -4.70 -3.88 4.16
N ARG A 30 -5.23 -2.73 4.58
CA ARG A 30 -4.82 -1.44 4.03
C ARG A 30 -3.29 -1.33 4.09
N HIS A 31 -2.68 -0.99 2.96
CA HIS A 31 -1.23 -0.78 2.91
C HIS A 31 -0.86 0.33 3.89
N ALA A 32 -0.08 -0.02 4.92
CA ALA A 32 0.47 0.93 5.86
C ALA A 32 1.94 1.13 5.49
N TYR A 33 2.25 2.24 4.85
CA TYR A 33 3.64 2.68 4.74
C TYR A 33 4.16 2.92 6.15
N LYS A 34 5.22 2.21 6.53
CA LYS A 34 5.90 2.48 7.81
C LYS A 34 6.58 3.83 7.68
N GLN A 35 6.19 4.79 8.51
CA GLN A 35 6.90 6.06 8.60
C GLN A 35 8.30 5.79 9.16
N ALA A 36 9.33 6.11 8.39
CA ALA A 36 10.71 6.05 8.86
C ALA A 36 10.95 7.23 9.81
N THR A 37 10.83 7.00 11.12
CA THR A 37 11.09 8.01 12.15
C THR A 37 12.57 8.09 12.53
N VAL A 38 13.37 7.10 12.13
CA VAL A 38 14.80 7.02 12.41
C VAL A 38 15.53 6.76 11.10
N GLU A 39 16.60 7.51 10.88
CA GLU A 39 17.50 7.34 9.76
C GLU A 39 18.16 5.95 9.80
N ARG A 40 18.29 5.34 8.62
CA ARG A 40 18.96 4.04 8.48
C ARG A 40 20.46 4.27 8.39
N ILE A 41 21.24 3.59 9.24
CA ILE A 41 22.71 3.70 9.25
C ILE A 41 23.31 3.31 7.89
N ASP A 42 22.68 2.34 7.20
CA ASP A 42 23.07 1.84 5.88
C ASP A 42 22.55 2.70 4.71
N THR A 43 21.67 3.67 4.97
CA THR A 43 21.12 4.57 3.94
C THR A 43 20.92 5.96 4.54
N PRO A 44 22.01 6.73 4.71
CA PRO A 44 21.95 8.06 5.28
C PRO A 44 21.20 9.04 4.36
N ASN A 45 20.42 9.92 4.97
CA ASN A 45 19.75 11.05 4.34
C ASN A 45 20.73 12.21 4.16
N HIS A 46 21.45 12.20 3.05
CA HIS A 46 22.42 13.25 2.73
C HIS A 46 21.79 14.62 2.43
N LEU A 47 20.51 14.67 2.04
CA LEU A 47 19.87 15.90 1.58
C LEU A 47 19.15 16.63 2.71
N ASN A 48 18.48 15.92 3.61
CA ASN A 48 17.75 16.48 4.76
C ASN A 48 16.85 17.70 4.45
N ARG A 49 16.21 17.70 3.27
CA ARG A 49 15.37 18.81 2.76
C ARG A 49 16.14 20.13 2.50
N GLU A 50 17.47 20.08 2.41
CA GLU A 50 18.33 21.18 1.99
C GLU A 50 18.37 21.26 0.46
N PHE A 51 17.33 21.86 -0.12
CA PHE A 51 17.20 21.97 -1.59
C PHE A 51 17.95 23.16 -2.20
N GLU A 52 18.60 23.99 -1.38
CA GLU A 52 19.46 25.06 -1.87
C GLU A 52 20.81 24.49 -2.31
N VAL A 53 21.02 24.40 -3.63
CA VAL A 53 22.26 23.92 -4.22
C VAL A 53 23.02 25.04 -4.92
N GLY A 54 24.35 24.97 -4.88
CA GLY A 54 25.23 25.97 -5.47
C GLY A 54 25.22 25.97 -7.00
N ALA A 55 24.83 24.86 -7.63
CA ALA A 55 24.69 24.75 -9.08
C ALA A 55 23.61 23.72 -9.48
N PRO A 56 23.05 23.81 -10.70
CA PRO A 56 22.16 22.78 -11.24
C PRO A 56 22.83 21.40 -11.27
N ASN A 57 22.02 20.33 -11.21
CA ASN A 57 22.48 18.93 -11.33
C ASN A 57 23.49 18.50 -10.25
N GLN A 58 23.34 19.00 -9.01
CA GLN A 58 24.16 18.57 -7.87
C GLN A 58 23.44 17.60 -6.95
N VAL A 59 22.12 17.74 -6.80
CA VAL A 59 21.29 16.85 -5.98
C VAL A 59 20.03 16.49 -6.77
N TRP A 60 19.55 15.26 -6.57
CA TRP A 60 18.28 14.79 -7.12
C TRP A 60 17.47 14.15 -6.00
N CYS A 61 16.20 14.55 -5.88
CA CYS A 61 15.26 13.94 -4.95
C CYS A 61 14.16 13.24 -5.76
N GLY A 62 13.85 11.99 -5.39
CA GLY A 62 12.69 11.26 -5.88
C GLY A 62 11.86 10.83 -4.68
N ASP A 63 10.70 11.46 -4.49
CA ASP A 63 9.69 11.01 -3.54
C ASP A 63 8.52 10.40 -4.32
N ILE A 64 7.97 9.29 -3.82
CA ILE A 64 6.79 8.65 -4.37
C ILE A 64 5.65 8.89 -3.39
N THR A 65 4.74 9.80 -3.74
CA THR A 65 3.51 10.08 -2.99
C THR A 65 2.40 9.10 -3.34
#